data_AF-A0A9E4MIN0-F1
#
_entry.id   AF-A0A9E4MIN0-F1
#
_cell.length_a   1.000
_cell.length_b   1.000
_cell.length_c   1.000
_cell.angle_alpha   90.00
_cell.angle_beta   90.00
_cell.angle_gamma   90.00
#
_symmetry.space_group_name_H-M   'P 1'
#
loop_
_entity.id
_entity.type
_entity.pdbx_description
1 polymer ?
#
loop_
_entity_poly.entity_id
_entity_poly.type
_entity_poly.pdbx_seq_one_letter_code
_entity_poly.pdbx_strand_id
1 'polypeptide(L)'
;MKKTAKATPTKEEAESDEKVRAYMLAAVDTLRGGKTEVLDALERISAYMKRHAPDRLLATQLLAVRKYLRSKRRGANLEAIWSWTDADIDAQKKLEPTKSLYEEAAKVQANFKKANPDYHLVLSPVRSLEAQVRLWGRNSTVGEAGAKLLAEMKEVLSSDQYPAAPTTAKSFDFAEALRQKKSLTGANKRCSRHVRSRARQGSRLRRDERDRHRGAHPLFRRSTDLEEGRVGRQARCCL
;
A
#
# COMPACT_ATOMS: atom_id res chain seq x y z
N MET A 1 -37.40 9.68 -4.86
CA MET A 1 -35.96 9.93 -5.11
C MET A 1 -35.79 10.39 -6.55
N LYS A 2 -35.44 11.66 -6.79
CA LYS A 2 -35.19 12.17 -8.15
C LYS A 2 -33.85 11.61 -8.65
N LYS A 3 -33.87 10.71 -9.64
CA LYS A 3 -32.66 10.32 -10.38
C LYS A 3 -32.24 11.54 -11.19
N THR A 4 -31.28 12.32 -10.69
CA THR A 4 -30.62 13.35 -11.49
C THR A 4 -29.93 12.67 -12.67
N ALA A 5 -30.31 13.02 -13.89
CA ALA A 5 -29.63 12.55 -15.10
C ALA A 5 -28.14 12.90 -14.98
N LYS A 6 -27.29 11.87 -15.12
CA LYS A 6 -25.84 12.04 -14.99
C LYS A 6 -25.33 12.72 -16.25
N ALA A 7 -24.68 13.88 -16.11
CA ALA A 7 -24.10 14.59 -17.23
C ALA A 7 -23.03 13.72 -17.91
N THR A 8 -23.05 13.69 -19.25
CA THR A 8 -21.98 13.10 -20.05
C THR A 8 -20.67 13.84 -19.73
N PRO A 9 -19.55 13.12 -19.48
CA PRO A 9 -18.28 13.78 -19.22
C PRO A 9 -17.87 14.65 -20.42
N THR A 10 -17.23 15.79 -20.13
CA THR A 10 -16.70 16.66 -21.18
C THR A 10 -15.53 15.98 -21.90
N LYS A 11 -15.23 16.39 -23.13
CA LYS A 11 -14.09 15.86 -23.90
C LYS A 11 -12.77 15.99 -23.12
N GLU A 12 -12.59 17.12 -22.44
CA GLU A 12 -11.42 17.40 -21.61
C GLU A 12 -11.32 16.48 -20.39
N GLU A 13 -12.45 16.18 -19.74
CA GLU A 13 -12.48 15.25 -18.62
C GLU A 13 -12.10 13.83 -19.05
N ALA A 14 -12.60 13.39 -20.21
CA ALA A 14 -12.26 12.08 -20.77
C ALA A 14 -10.77 11.96 -21.14
N GLU A 15 -10.18 13.02 -21.72
CA GLU A 15 -8.75 13.07 -22.02
C GLU A 15 -7.90 13.04 -20.75
N SER A 16 -8.30 13.80 -19.73
CA SER A 16 -7.66 13.79 -18.41
C SER A 16 -7.73 12.41 -17.74
N ASP A 17 -8.89 11.75 -17.78
CA ASP A 17 -9.08 10.40 -17.25
C ASP A 17 -8.21 9.37 -17.96
N GLU A 18 -8.08 9.46 -19.29
CA GLU A 18 -7.24 8.56 -20.07
C GLU A 18 -5.75 8.78 -19.76
N LYS A 19 -5.32 10.04 -19.60
CA LYS A 19 -3.95 10.36 -19.15
C LYS A 19 -3.68 9.76 -17.77
N VAL A 20 -4.60 9.91 -16.80
CA VAL A 20 -4.50 9.29 -15.47
C VAL A 20 -4.38 7.77 -15.58
N ARG A 21 -5.21 7.13 -16.42
CA ARG A 21 -5.16 5.68 -16.64
C ARG A 21 -3.81 5.23 -17.20
N ALA A 22 -3.28 5.93 -18.21
CA ALA A 22 -1.98 5.61 -18.80
C ALA A 22 -0.84 5.68 -17.76
N TYR A 23 -0.80 6.74 -16.95
CA TYR A 23 0.17 6.88 -15.87
C TYR A 23 -0.03 5.87 -14.74
N MET A 24 -1.27 5.53 -14.41
CA MET A 24 -1.58 4.48 -13.43
C MET A 24 -1.02 3.13 -13.87
N LEU A 25 -1.21 2.73 -15.14
CA LEU A 25 -0.67 1.48 -15.67
C LEU A 25 0.87 1.52 -15.72
N ALA A 26 1.46 2.63 -16.17
CA ALA A 26 2.91 2.79 -16.18
C ALA A 26 3.51 2.82 -14.76
N ALA A 27 2.75 3.26 -13.75
CA ALA A 27 3.16 3.15 -12.34
C ALA A 27 3.13 1.71 -11.84
N VAL A 28 2.21 0.87 -12.31
CA VAL A 28 2.23 -0.58 -12.03
C VAL A 28 3.51 -1.21 -12.59
N ASP A 29 3.99 -0.76 -13.75
CA ASP A 29 5.26 -1.23 -14.33
C ASP A 29 6.50 -0.91 -13.47
N THR A 30 6.40 0.06 -12.55
CA THR A 30 7.49 0.39 -11.62
C THR A 30 7.61 -0.63 -10.46
N LEU A 31 6.62 -1.50 -10.28
CA LEU A 31 6.65 -2.53 -9.24
C LEU A 31 7.66 -3.63 -9.60
N ARG A 32 8.64 -3.84 -8.72
CA ARG A 32 9.56 -4.98 -8.82
C ARG A 32 8.84 -6.27 -8.40
N GLY A 33 8.22 -6.96 -9.37
CA GLY A 33 7.43 -8.18 -9.17
C GLY A 33 6.01 -7.89 -8.66
N GLY A 34 5.09 -8.84 -8.87
CA GLY A 34 3.67 -8.66 -8.55
C GLY A 34 2.86 -7.93 -9.62
N LYS A 35 3.43 -7.65 -10.80
CA LYS A 35 2.78 -6.88 -11.87
C LYS A 35 1.53 -7.59 -12.38
N THR A 36 1.65 -8.89 -12.68
CA THR A 36 0.57 -9.70 -13.25
C THR A 36 -0.63 -9.74 -12.30
N GLU A 37 -0.38 -9.90 -11.01
CA GLU A 37 -1.39 -9.96 -9.95
C GLU A 37 -2.10 -8.61 -9.77
N VAL A 38 -1.36 -7.51 -9.87
CA VAL A 38 -1.95 -6.17 -9.83
C VAL A 38 -2.81 -5.92 -11.06
N LEU A 39 -2.38 -6.32 -12.25
CA LEU A 39 -3.16 -6.18 -13.49
C LEU A 39 -4.43 -7.03 -13.46
N ASP A 40 -4.35 -8.30 -13.04
CA ASP A 40 -5.50 -9.18 -12.83
C ASP A 40 -6.49 -8.57 -11.82
N ALA A 41 -5.99 -8.05 -10.69
CA ALA A 41 -6.85 -7.37 -9.73
C ALA A 41 -7.54 -6.12 -10.31
N LEU A 42 -6.82 -5.32 -11.11
CA LEU A 42 -7.40 -4.15 -11.79
C LEU A 42 -8.45 -4.54 -12.83
N GLU A 43 -8.28 -5.68 -13.51
CA GLU A 43 -9.26 -6.22 -14.44
C GLU A 43 -10.53 -6.67 -13.70
N ARG A 44 -10.39 -7.42 -12.60
CA ARG A 44 -11.53 -7.85 -11.76
C ARG A 44 -12.28 -6.65 -11.16
N ILE A 45 -11.54 -5.65 -10.66
CA ILE A 45 -12.12 -4.36 -10.22
C ILE A 45 -12.89 -3.72 -11.38
N SER A 46 -12.31 -3.69 -12.59
CA SER A 46 -12.95 -3.11 -13.76
C SER A 46 -14.25 -3.82 -14.12
N ALA A 47 -14.24 -5.14 -14.16
CA ALA A 47 -15.41 -5.95 -14.48
C ALA A 47 -16.57 -5.67 -13.51
N TYR A 48 -16.27 -5.60 -12.21
CA TYR A 48 -17.28 -5.27 -11.19
C TYR A 48 -17.77 -3.82 -11.31
N MET A 49 -16.85 -2.86 -11.31
CA MET A 49 -17.18 -1.44 -11.23
C MET A 49 -17.90 -0.94 -12.48
N LYS A 50 -17.57 -1.45 -13.67
CA LYS A 50 -18.29 -1.11 -14.92
C LYS A 50 -19.80 -1.41 -14.82
N ARG A 51 -20.18 -2.49 -14.11
CA ARG A 51 -21.59 -2.89 -13.95
C ARG A 51 -22.32 -2.12 -12.85
N HIS A 52 -21.61 -1.77 -11.77
CA HIS A 52 -22.27 -1.28 -10.55
C HIS A 52 -22.05 0.21 -10.25
N ALA A 53 -20.91 0.79 -10.66
CA ALA A 53 -20.56 2.18 -10.41
C ALA A 53 -19.49 2.66 -11.42
N PRO A 54 -19.83 2.76 -12.72
CA PRO A 54 -18.86 3.06 -13.78
C PRO A 54 -18.15 4.41 -13.60
N ASP A 55 -18.83 5.38 -12.97
CA ASP A 55 -18.27 6.70 -12.63
C ASP A 55 -17.17 6.66 -11.55
N ARG A 56 -17.15 5.61 -10.73
CA ARG A 56 -16.16 5.44 -9.66
C ARG A 56 -15.04 4.49 -10.07
N LEU A 57 -15.07 3.98 -11.30
CA LEU A 57 -14.13 2.97 -11.78
C LEU A 57 -12.69 3.43 -11.62
N LEU A 58 -12.32 4.57 -12.24
CA LEU A 58 -10.95 5.06 -12.24
C LEU A 58 -10.48 5.43 -10.83
N ALA A 59 -11.33 6.11 -10.05
CA ALA A 59 -11.06 6.44 -8.65
C ALA A 59 -10.78 5.19 -7.79
N THR A 60 -11.53 4.11 -7.99
CA THR A 60 -11.35 2.85 -7.26
C THR A 60 -10.07 2.13 -7.69
N GLN A 61 -9.76 2.13 -8.98
CA GLN A 61 -8.50 1.58 -9.50
C GLN A 61 -7.29 2.31 -8.92
N LEU A 62 -7.30 3.65 -8.85
CA LEU A 62 -6.23 4.42 -8.22
C LEU A 62 -6.04 4.06 -6.75
N LEU A 63 -7.12 3.90 -5.98
CA LEU A 63 -7.03 3.45 -4.59
C LEU A 63 -6.38 2.06 -4.48
N ALA A 64 -6.72 1.15 -5.39
CA ALA A 64 -6.13 -0.17 -5.43
C ALA A 64 -4.63 -0.10 -5.72
N VAL A 65 -4.22 0.57 -6.81
CA VAL A 65 -2.80 0.75 -7.17
C VAL A 65 -2.02 1.42 -6.04
N ARG A 66 -2.58 2.47 -5.43
CA ARG A 66 -1.98 3.14 -4.27
C ARG A 66 -1.70 2.17 -3.12
N LYS A 67 -2.65 1.28 -2.80
CA LYS A 67 -2.44 0.29 -1.75
C LYS A 67 -1.33 -0.70 -2.13
N TYR A 68 -1.29 -1.20 -3.36
CA TYR A 68 -0.20 -2.08 -3.82
C TYR A 68 1.18 -1.41 -3.72
N LEU A 69 1.30 -0.17 -4.18
CA LEU A 69 2.54 0.62 -4.06
C LEU A 69 2.98 0.80 -2.61
N ARG A 70 2.02 1.01 -1.68
CA ARG A 70 2.31 1.12 -0.24
C ARG A 70 2.69 -0.23 0.39
N SER A 71 2.02 -1.31 0.01
CA SER A 71 2.29 -2.67 0.51
C SER A 71 3.68 -3.14 0.11
N LYS A 72 4.08 -2.94 -1.17
CA LYS A 72 5.40 -3.35 -1.66
C LYS A 72 6.53 -2.67 -0.89
N ARG A 73 6.40 -1.37 -0.59
CA ARG A 73 7.38 -0.62 0.21
C ARG A 73 7.57 -1.20 1.61
N ARG A 74 6.54 -1.83 2.18
CA ARG A 74 6.62 -2.51 3.49
C ARG A 74 7.24 -3.91 3.40
N GLY A 75 7.72 -4.30 2.21
CA GLY A 75 8.31 -5.62 1.98
C GLY A 75 7.28 -6.75 1.91
N ALA A 76 6.01 -6.42 1.70
CA ALA A 76 4.95 -7.42 1.63
C ALA A 76 4.97 -8.13 0.27
N ASN A 77 4.73 -9.45 0.26
CA ASN A 77 4.57 -10.20 -0.99
C ASN A 77 3.20 -9.85 -1.60
N LEU A 78 3.19 -9.20 -2.77
CA LEU A 78 1.95 -8.76 -3.41
C LEU A 78 1.05 -9.93 -3.82
N GLU A 79 1.66 -11.06 -4.20
CA GLU A 79 0.96 -12.31 -4.52
C GLU A 79 0.10 -12.80 -3.35
N ALA A 80 0.54 -12.53 -2.11
CA ALA A 80 -0.16 -12.97 -0.91
C ALA A 80 -1.27 -12.02 -0.44
N ILE A 81 -1.39 -10.81 -1.02
CA ILE A 81 -2.18 -9.74 -0.39
C ILE A 81 -3.58 -9.60 -0.97
N TRP A 82 -3.80 -9.79 -2.28
CA TRP A 82 -5.06 -9.29 -2.89
C TRP A 82 -5.66 -10.04 -4.07
N SER A 83 -5.15 -11.21 -4.45
CA SER A 83 -5.71 -12.01 -5.55
C SER A 83 -6.62 -13.15 -5.11
N TRP A 84 -6.84 -13.32 -3.80
CA TRP A 84 -7.55 -14.49 -3.30
C TRP A 84 -9.01 -14.53 -3.77
N THR A 85 -9.33 -15.62 -4.42
CA THR A 85 -10.70 -16.08 -4.67
C THR A 85 -11.29 -16.66 -3.37
N ASP A 86 -12.60 -16.87 -3.34
CA ASP A 86 -13.22 -17.58 -2.21
C ASP A 86 -12.64 -19.00 -2.05
N ALA A 87 -12.29 -19.66 -3.17
CA ALA A 87 -11.61 -20.95 -3.17
C ALA A 87 -10.21 -20.88 -2.55
N ASP A 88 -9.42 -19.85 -2.85
CA ASP A 88 -8.10 -19.65 -2.25
C ASP A 88 -8.21 -19.40 -0.75
N ILE A 89 -9.21 -18.63 -0.32
CA ILE A 89 -9.50 -18.39 1.10
C ILE A 89 -9.82 -19.71 1.81
N ASP A 90 -10.66 -20.54 1.22
CA ASP A 90 -11.07 -21.80 1.82
C ASP A 90 -9.93 -22.84 1.81
N ALA A 91 -9.06 -22.82 0.80
CA ALA A 91 -7.82 -23.59 0.80
C ALA A 91 -6.87 -23.12 1.91
N GLN A 92 -6.67 -21.81 2.05
CA GLN A 92 -5.77 -21.23 3.04
C GLN A 92 -6.22 -21.53 4.48
N LYS A 93 -7.52 -21.51 4.75
CA LYS A 93 -8.09 -21.86 6.07
C LYS A 93 -7.74 -23.27 6.52
N LYS A 94 -7.46 -24.19 5.58
CA LYS A 94 -7.14 -25.59 5.89
C LYS A 94 -5.67 -25.80 6.26
N LEU A 95 -4.80 -24.83 5.98
CA LEU A 95 -3.36 -24.94 6.29
C LEU A 95 -3.09 -24.81 7.80
N GLU A 96 -2.21 -25.66 8.33
CA GLU A 96 -1.83 -25.67 9.76
C GLU A 96 -1.37 -24.30 10.29
N PRO A 97 -0.52 -23.52 9.58
CA PRO A 97 -0.16 -22.18 10.03
C PRO A 97 -1.36 -21.24 10.20
N THR A 98 -2.39 -21.38 9.35
CA THR A 98 -3.61 -20.58 9.45
C THR A 98 -4.43 -21.00 10.66
N LYS A 99 -4.58 -22.31 10.91
CA LYS A 99 -5.28 -22.82 12.10
C LYS A 99 -4.64 -22.31 13.40
N SER A 100 -3.31 -22.41 13.49
CA SER A 100 -2.55 -21.90 14.64
C SER A 100 -2.78 -20.39 14.86
N LEU A 101 -2.86 -19.59 13.79
CA LEU A 101 -3.18 -18.17 13.90
C LEU A 101 -4.60 -17.91 14.45
N TYR A 102 -5.59 -18.71 14.05
CA TYR A 102 -6.94 -18.62 14.59
C TYR A 102 -7.01 -19.05 16.08
N GLU A 103 -6.23 -20.06 16.48
CA GLU A 103 -6.12 -20.48 17.88
C GLU A 103 -5.50 -19.38 18.75
N GLU A 104 -4.42 -18.74 18.28
CA GLU A 104 -3.81 -17.61 18.99
C GLU A 104 -4.76 -16.41 19.06
N ALA A 105 -5.50 -16.12 17.98
CA ALA A 105 -6.53 -15.08 18.00
C ALA A 105 -7.63 -15.38 19.04
N ALA A 106 -8.05 -16.64 19.17
CA ALA A 106 -9.03 -17.07 20.16
C ALA A 106 -8.52 -16.88 21.60
N LYS A 107 -7.24 -17.19 21.87
CA LYS A 107 -6.60 -16.93 23.17
C LYS A 107 -6.63 -15.44 23.52
N VAL A 108 -6.31 -14.57 22.55
CA VAL A 108 -6.38 -13.11 22.73
C VAL A 108 -7.81 -12.64 23.01
N GLN A 109 -8.81 -13.17 22.28
CA GLN A 109 -10.22 -12.85 22.52
C GLN A 109 -10.67 -13.28 23.93
N ALA A 110 -10.27 -14.46 24.39
CA ALA A 110 -10.59 -14.97 25.72
C ALA A 110 -9.99 -14.10 26.83
N ASN A 111 -8.71 -13.74 26.70
CA ASN A 111 -8.02 -12.86 27.65
C ASN A 111 -8.64 -11.46 27.67
N PHE A 112 -8.96 -10.90 26.50
CA PHE A 112 -9.62 -9.59 26.40
C PHE A 112 -10.99 -9.60 27.09
N LYS A 113 -11.82 -10.62 26.83
CA LYS A 113 -13.14 -10.77 27.46
C LYS A 113 -13.05 -10.90 28.98
N LYS A 114 -12.05 -11.64 29.49
CA LYS A 114 -11.80 -11.76 30.94
C LYS A 114 -11.50 -10.40 31.58
N ALA A 115 -10.72 -9.56 30.90
CA ALA A 115 -10.38 -8.22 31.38
C ALA A 115 -11.50 -7.18 31.14
N ASN A 116 -12.41 -7.42 30.18
CA ASN A 116 -13.43 -6.48 29.75
C ASN A 116 -14.76 -7.23 29.52
N PRO A 117 -15.54 -7.54 30.58
CA PRO A 117 -16.72 -8.41 30.47
C PRO A 117 -17.81 -7.89 29.53
N ASP A 118 -17.96 -6.56 29.43
CA ASP A 118 -18.97 -5.89 28.60
C ASP A 118 -18.54 -5.70 27.14
N TYR A 119 -17.31 -6.09 26.79
CA TYR A 119 -16.74 -5.89 25.46
C TYR A 119 -16.31 -7.21 24.83
N HIS A 120 -16.34 -7.29 23.50
CA HIS A 120 -15.88 -8.44 22.74
C HIS A 120 -15.04 -8.00 21.53
N LEU A 121 -13.96 -8.74 21.26
CA LEU A 121 -13.17 -8.57 20.05
C LEU A 121 -13.74 -9.44 18.94
N VAL A 122 -13.98 -8.86 17.77
CA VAL A 122 -14.38 -9.59 16.56
C VAL A 122 -13.20 -9.65 15.61
N LEU A 123 -12.83 -10.86 15.20
CA LEU A 123 -11.85 -11.04 14.13
C LEU A 123 -12.51 -10.71 12.79
N SER A 124 -11.95 -9.77 12.04
CA SER A 124 -12.43 -9.52 10.68
C SER A 124 -12.15 -10.75 9.81
N PRO A 125 -13.15 -11.26 9.07
CA PRO A 125 -12.91 -12.36 8.15
C PRO A 125 -11.93 -11.93 7.06
N VAL A 126 -11.16 -12.89 6.55
CA VAL A 126 -10.46 -12.74 5.27
C VAL A 126 -11.51 -12.61 4.19
N ARG A 127 -11.34 -11.64 3.28
CA ARG A 127 -12.30 -11.34 2.21
C ARG A 127 -11.66 -11.57 0.87
N SER A 128 -12.43 -12.13 -0.06
CA SER A 128 -12.01 -12.18 -1.46
C SER A 128 -11.97 -10.79 -2.04
N LEU A 129 -11.21 -10.64 -3.13
CA LEU A 129 -11.15 -9.39 -3.86
C LEU A 129 -12.55 -8.91 -4.28
N GLU A 130 -13.40 -9.82 -4.76
CA GLU A 130 -14.77 -9.49 -5.18
C GLU A 130 -15.61 -8.94 -4.01
N ALA A 131 -15.57 -9.60 -2.85
CA ALA A 131 -16.25 -9.13 -1.66
C ALA A 131 -15.72 -7.74 -1.23
N GLN A 132 -14.41 -7.51 -1.33
CA GLN A 132 -13.77 -6.25 -1.01
C GLN A 132 -14.20 -5.12 -1.97
N VAL A 133 -14.22 -5.38 -3.28
CA VAL A 133 -14.65 -4.40 -4.30
C VAL A 133 -16.14 -4.08 -4.14
N ARG A 134 -16.98 -5.08 -3.84
CA ARG A 134 -18.40 -4.86 -3.52
C ARG A 134 -18.59 -3.94 -2.32
N LEU A 135 -17.80 -4.13 -1.26
CA LEU A 135 -17.84 -3.27 -0.07
C LEU A 135 -17.38 -1.84 -0.40
N TRP A 136 -16.33 -1.69 -1.21
CA TRP A 136 -15.88 -0.36 -1.66
C TRP A 136 -16.93 0.36 -2.50
N GLY A 137 -17.55 -0.33 -3.45
CA GLY A 137 -18.60 0.27 -4.30
C GLY A 137 -19.77 0.83 -3.50
N ARG A 138 -20.11 0.19 -2.37
CA ARG A 138 -21.21 0.60 -1.48
C ARG A 138 -20.80 1.62 -0.41
N ASN A 139 -19.51 1.80 -0.15
CA ASN A 139 -19.02 2.66 0.92
C ASN A 139 -18.81 4.10 0.40
N SER A 140 -19.61 5.05 0.90
CA SER A 140 -19.53 6.47 0.49
C SER A 140 -18.17 7.08 0.80
N THR A 141 -17.61 6.83 1.98
CA THR A 141 -16.29 7.34 2.39
C THR A 141 -15.17 6.85 1.48
N VAL A 142 -15.24 5.60 1.01
CA VAL A 142 -14.28 5.07 0.03
C VAL A 142 -14.44 5.79 -1.32
N GLY A 143 -15.69 6.02 -1.74
CA GLY A 143 -16.00 6.80 -2.94
C GLY A 143 -15.44 8.22 -2.88
N GLU A 144 -15.66 8.93 -1.77
CA GLU A 144 -15.14 10.28 -1.53
C GLU A 144 -13.61 10.31 -1.51
N ALA A 145 -12.98 9.37 -0.81
CA ALA A 145 -11.53 9.26 -0.77
C ALA A 145 -10.93 8.98 -2.17
N GLY A 146 -11.60 8.14 -2.97
CA GLY A 146 -11.19 7.83 -4.34
C GLY A 146 -11.36 9.03 -5.27
N ALA A 147 -12.50 9.73 -5.19
CA ALA A 147 -12.76 10.93 -5.99
C ALA A 147 -11.77 12.04 -5.68
N LYS A 148 -11.47 12.26 -4.38
CA LYS A 148 -10.44 13.21 -3.95
C LYS A 148 -9.07 12.83 -4.50
N LEU A 149 -8.68 11.56 -4.39
CA LEU A 149 -7.40 11.09 -4.93
C LEU A 149 -7.32 11.27 -6.45
N LEU A 150 -8.40 10.99 -7.18
CA LEU A 150 -8.46 11.20 -8.63
C LEU A 150 -8.27 12.68 -8.98
N ALA A 151 -8.97 13.58 -8.29
CA ALA A 151 -8.81 15.02 -8.49
C ALA A 151 -7.36 15.48 -8.23
N GLU A 152 -6.73 15.02 -7.14
CA GLU A 152 -5.33 15.31 -6.83
C GLU A 152 -4.38 14.78 -7.93
N MET A 153 -4.62 13.59 -8.48
CA MET A 153 -3.79 13.04 -9.56
C MET A 153 -4.01 13.76 -10.89
N LYS A 154 -5.22 14.24 -11.18
CA LYS A 154 -5.49 15.09 -12.36
C LYS A 154 -4.71 16.41 -12.27
N GLU A 155 -4.70 17.04 -11.10
CA GLU A 155 -3.93 18.27 -10.85
C GLU A 155 -2.42 18.06 -11.00
N VAL A 156 -1.90 16.91 -10.53
CA VAL A 156 -0.48 16.56 -10.76
C VAL A 156 -0.17 16.46 -12.24
N LEU A 157 -1.04 15.80 -13.01
CA LEU A 157 -0.85 15.52 -14.42
C LEU A 157 -1.18 16.71 -15.34
N SER A 158 -1.83 17.76 -14.85
CA SER A 158 -2.04 19.01 -15.60
C SER A 158 -0.80 19.91 -15.65
N SER A 159 0.25 19.58 -14.89
CA SER A 159 1.54 20.27 -14.97
C SER A 159 2.27 19.96 -16.29
N ASP A 160 2.91 20.98 -16.87
CA ASP A 160 3.74 20.88 -18.09
C ASP A 160 4.89 19.86 -17.96
N GLN A 161 5.22 19.45 -16.73
CA GLN A 161 6.25 18.43 -16.47
C GLN A 161 5.81 17.01 -16.83
N TYR A 162 4.52 16.77 -17.04
CA TYR A 162 3.97 15.46 -17.36
C TYR A 162 3.56 15.39 -18.83
N PRO A 163 4.35 14.69 -19.69
CA PRO A 163 3.98 14.50 -21.09
C PRO A 163 2.67 13.73 -21.24
N ALA A 164 2.04 13.84 -22.41
CA ALA A 164 0.79 13.13 -22.74
C ALA A 164 0.96 11.60 -22.58
N ALA A 165 2.05 11.04 -23.11
CA ALA A 165 2.41 9.64 -22.91
C ALA A 165 3.38 9.49 -21.73
N PRO A 166 3.23 8.47 -20.88
CA PRO A 166 4.09 8.27 -19.71
C PRO A 166 5.52 7.87 -20.14
N THR A 167 6.52 8.53 -19.55
CA THR A 167 7.93 8.12 -19.64
C THR A 167 8.34 7.40 -18.37
N THR A 168 9.36 6.52 -18.42
CA THR A 168 9.79 5.73 -17.24
C THR A 168 10.08 6.60 -16.01
N ALA A 169 10.77 7.74 -16.20
CA ALA A 169 11.06 8.67 -15.11
C ALA A 169 9.78 9.29 -14.52
N LYS A 170 8.85 9.74 -15.37
CA LYS A 170 7.61 10.37 -14.92
C LYS A 170 6.61 9.38 -14.34
N SER A 171 6.63 8.13 -14.79
CA SER A 171 5.88 7.04 -14.16
C SER A 171 6.36 6.76 -12.74
N PHE A 172 7.67 6.84 -12.48
CA PHE A 172 8.22 6.73 -11.12
C PHE A 172 7.81 7.93 -10.25
N ASP A 173 7.92 9.16 -10.76
CA ASP A 173 7.45 10.36 -10.07
C ASP A 173 5.95 10.27 -9.73
N PHE A 174 5.13 9.80 -10.67
CA PHE A 174 3.70 9.58 -10.46
C PHE A 174 3.43 8.48 -9.42
N ALA A 175 4.12 7.35 -9.50
CA ALA A 175 4.00 6.27 -8.51
C ALA A 175 4.36 6.76 -7.09
N GLU A 176 5.40 7.60 -6.99
CA GLU A 176 5.80 8.25 -5.74
C GLU A 176 4.74 9.22 -5.23
N ALA A 177 4.18 10.07 -6.09
CA ALA A 177 3.08 10.98 -5.77
C ALA A 177 1.85 10.21 -5.26
N LEU A 178 1.42 9.17 -5.99
CA LEU A 178 0.28 8.32 -5.64
C LEU A 178 0.47 7.64 -4.28
N ARG A 179 1.71 7.23 -3.96
CA ARG A 179 2.06 6.56 -2.71
C ARG A 179 2.01 7.50 -1.50
N GLN A 180 2.38 8.76 -1.66
CA GLN A 180 2.49 9.70 -0.55
C GLN A 180 1.11 10.05 0.05
N LYS A 181 1.09 10.33 1.36
CA LYS A 181 -0.13 10.76 2.09
C LYS A 181 -0.29 12.28 2.10
N LYS A 182 0.76 13.02 1.74
CA LYS A 182 0.76 14.48 1.76
C LYS A 182 0.05 14.97 0.50
N SER A 183 -1.03 15.71 0.71
CA SER A 183 -1.66 16.53 -0.32
C SER A 183 -0.58 17.35 -1.02
N LEU A 184 -0.42 17.15 -2.32
CA LEU A 184 0.60 17.82 -3.14
C LEU A 184 0.38 19.35 -3.19
N THR A 185 -0.83 19.79 -2.83
CA THR A 185 -1.23 21.18 -2.62
C THR A 185 -0.45 21.93 -1.52
N GLY A 186 0.39 21.27 -0.72
CA GLY A 186 1.24 21.92 0.29
C GLY A 186 2.73 22.06 -0.08
N ALA A 187 3.19 21.50 -1.20
CA ALA A 187 4.61 21.27 -1.43
C ALA A 187 5.39 22.44 -2.08
N ASN A 188 4.74 23.55 -2.44
CA ASN A 188 5.42 24.62 -3.20
C ASN A 188 5.66 25.94 -2.46
N LYS A 189 6.05 25.95 -1.17
CA LYS A 189 6.69 27.16 -0.58
C LYS A 189 7.86 26.97 0.40
N ARG A 190 8.19 25.79 0.95
CA ARG A 190 9.09 25.79 2.14
C ARG A 190 10.10 24.65 2.39
N CYS A 191 10.55 23.88 1.39
CA CYS A 191 11.51 22.77 1.66
C CYS A 191 12.80 22.72 0.80
N SER A 192 13.36 23.86 0.36
CA SER A 192 14.73 23.90 -0.22
C SER A 192 15.80 24.57 0.67
N ARG A 193 15.50 24.97 1.91
CA ARG A 193 16.48 25.70 2.76
C ARG A 193 17.12 24.94 3.93
N HIS A 194 16.73 23.71 4.25
CA HIS A 194 17.22 23.05 5.49
C HIS A 194 18.12 21.83 5.34
N VAL A 195 18.48 21.41 4.12
CA VAL A 195 19.38 20.24 3.93
C VAL A 195 20.86 20.63 3.79
N ARG A 196 21.22 21.92 3.72
CA ARG A 196 22.63 22.36 3.59
C ARG A 196 23.35 22.79 4.88
N SER A 197 22.69 22.87 6.05
CA SER A 197 23.36 23.33 7.29
C SER A 197 23.99 22.22 8.15
N ARG A 198 23.67 20.93 7.92
CA ARG A 198 24.20 19.83 8.75
C ARG A 198 25.55 19.26 8.32
N ALA A 199 26.11 19.70 7.20
CA ALA A 199 27.42 19.24 6.72
C ALA A 199 28.63 19.98 7.35
N ARG A 200 28.42 20.99 8.22
CA ARG A 200 29.53 21.80 8.79
C ARG A 200 29.79 21.63 10.29
N GLN A 201 29.03 20.82 11.03
CA GLN A 201 29.25 20.64 12.49
C GLN A 201 29.78 19.25 12.89
N GLY A 202 29.95 18.32 11.95
CA GLY A 202 30.35 16.93 12.25
C GLY A 202 31.85 16.64 12.37
N SER A 203 32.73 17.63 12.17
CA SER A 203 34.18 17.40 12.03
C SER A 203 35.04 17.75 13.27
N ARG A 204 34.43 18.06 14.43
CA ARG A 204 35.19 18.52 15.62
C ARG A 204 35.20 17.62 16.86
N LEU A 205 34.57 16.44 16.85
CA LEU A 205 34.47 15.59 18.06
C LEU A 205 34.91 14.13 17.87
N ARG A 206 35.87 13.85 16.98
CA ARG A 206 36.45 12.50 16.85
C ARG A 206 37.98 12.51 16.86
N ARG A 207 38.59 13.03 17.94
CA ARG A 207 40.04 12.86 18.17
C ARG A 207 40.48 12.29 19.51
N ASP A 208 39.62 12.19 20.53
CA ASP A 208 40.13 11.91 21.90
C ASP A 208 39.81 10.53 22.50
N GLU A 209 39.29 9.56 21.74
CA GLU A 209 38.82 8.30 22.35
C GLU A 209 39.43 7.04 21.72
N ARG A 210 40.73 7.09 21.41
CA ARG A 210 41.43 5.98 20.76
C ARG A 210 42.67 5.44 21.51
N ASP A 211 42.75 5.66 22.82
CA ASP A 211 43.93 5.25 23.63
C ASP A 211 43.63 4.50 24.93
N ARG A 212 42.48 3.84 25.09
CA ARG A 212 42.28 2.93 26.23
C ARG A 212 41.77 1.57 25.77
N HIS A 213 42.47 0.55 26.27
CA HIS A 213 42.20 -0.90 26.15
C HIS A 213 42.92 -1.64 25.01
N ARG A 214 44.25 -1.71 25.13
CA ARG A 214 45.04 -2.91 24.79
C ARG A 214 45.22 -3.78 26.04
N GLY A 215 44.91 -5.06 25.92
CA GLY A 215 45.19 -6.16 26.86
C GLY A 215 44.34 -7.36 26.45
N ALA A 216 44.87 -8.31 25.66
CA ALA A 216 45.52 -9.56 26.12
C ALA A 216 44.56 -10.41 26.99
N HIS A 217 44.22 -11.69 26.76
CA HIS A 217 44.84 -12.83 26.06
C HIS A 217 43.76 -13.95 25.87
N PRO A 218 44.03 -15.21 25.44
CA PRO A 218 43.20 -15.93 24.46
C PRO A 218 42.63 -17.30 24.96
N LEU A 219 42.04 -18.04 24.01
CA LEU A 219 41.76 -19.49 23.99
C LEU A 219 40.50 -19.97 24.74
N PHE A 220 39.46 -20.37 23.99
CA PHE A 220 38.86 -21.70 24.18
C PHE A 220 37.95 -22.13 23.00
N ARG A 221 37.75 -23.46 22.95
CA ARG A 221 37.32 -24.38 21.89
C ARG A 221 35.91 -24.24 21.27
N ARG A 222 35.83 -24.75 20.02
CA ARG A 222 34.83 -25.62 19.36
C ARG A 222 33.47 -25.89 20.05
N SER A 223 32.40 -25.76 19.26
CA SER A 223 31.23 -26.68 19.13
C SER A 223 30.30 -26.08 18.07
N THR A 224 30.18 -26.65 16.87
CA THR A 224 29.08 -27.53 16.41
C THR A 224 27.67 -27.07 16.77
N ASP A 225 26.91 -26.89 15.69
CA ASP A 225 25.46 -27.08 15.50
C ASP A 225 24.49 -26.21 16.28
N LEU A 226 23.73 -25.40 15.51
CA LEU A 226 22.26 -25.40 15.54
C LEU A 226 21.73 -24.47 14.45
N GLU A 227 21.05 -25.08 13.47
CA GLU A 227 20.14 -24.40 12.57
C GLU A 227 19.03 -23.74 13.39
N GLU A 228 18.96 -22.41 13.34
CA GLU A 228 17.77 -21.68 13.75
C GLU A 228 17.05 -21.12 12.52
N GLY A 229 15.93 -21.78 12.21
CA GLY A 229 14.93 -21.34 11.26
C GLY A 229 14.43 -19.95 11.60
N ARG A 230 14.77 -18.99 10.74
CA ARG A 230 14.37 -17.60 10.87
C ARG A 230 12.95 -17.40 10.29
N VAL A 231 11.93 -17.88 11.00
CA VAL A 231 10.53 -17.51 10.72
C VAL A 231 10.25 -16.16 11.36
N GLY A 232 10.47 -15.09 10.60
CA GLY A 232 10.17 -13.74 11.06
C GLY A 232 9.62 -12.91 9.91
N ARG A 233 8.30 -12.66 9.94
CA ARG A 233 7.72 -11.35 9.58
C ARG A 233 6.23 -11.28 9.94
N GLN A 234 5.96 -10.53 11.01
CA GLN A 234 4.65 -10.04 11.41
C GLN A 234 3.99 -9.24 10.29
N ALA A 235 2.83 -9.69 9.83
CA ALA A 235 1.93 -8.89 9.02
C ALA A 235 1.21 -7.87 9.92
N ARG A 236 1.69 -6.62 9.96
CA ARG A 236 0.93 -5.51 10.55
C ARG A 236 -0.18 -5.08 9.58
N CYS A 237 -1.40 -5.52 9.86
CA CYS A 237 -2.63 -4.94 9.33
C CYS A 237 -2.86 -3.55 9.92
N CYS A 238 -2.79 -2.51 9.08
CA CYS A 238 -3.41 -1.21 9.32
C CYS A 238 -3.73 -0.57 7.95
N LEU A 239 -4.98 -0.12 7.83
CA LEU A 239 -5.61 0.60 6.72
C LEU A 239 -4.75 1.75 6.17
#